data_AF-A0A0V0R225-F1
#
_entry.id   AF-A0A0V0R225-F1
#
_cell.length_a   1.000
_cell.length_b   1.000
_cell.length_c   1.000
_cell.angle_alpha   90.00
_cell.angle_beta   90.00
_cell.angle_gamma   90.00
#
_symmetry.space_group_name_H-M   'P 1'
#
loop_
_entity.id
_entity.type
_entity.pdbx_description
1 polymer ?
#
loop_
_entity_poly.entity_id
_entity_poly.type
_entity_poly.pdbx_seq_one_letter_code
_entity_poly.pdbx_strand_id
1 'polypeptide(L)'
;MLPNNSPNVVQIEPCYQWAQNMTHTFIRFKFSRRMDSPGIMEINRVNVTFTMPELFLEAYSFEGDYPIKFYIKIKTYKFLNPQGCRWSLIGQGQLDMELLKSPSPYVWRNLHADVDYKPSNMNVWWEIYYKYKENMERGFALLEATDMQRDEKQKKKLENEDQQIQNKKNLKNLNKQYEQMKMFVDQQRIFKYDLDYKNQYGNVDIFEWGFWVD
;
A
#
# COMPACT_ATOMS: atom_id res chain seq x y z
N MET A 1 32.24 9.69 -27.22
CA MET A 1 31.35 9.39 -26.09
C MET A 1 32.20 9.43 -24.83
N LEU A 2 31.80 10.15 -23.77
CA LEU A 2 32.58 10.13 -22.52
C LEU A 2 32.19 8.85 -21.76
N PRO A 3 33.14 7.99 -21.35
CA PRO A 3 32.84 6.78 -20.61
C PRO A 3 32.18 7.10 -19.27
N ASN A 4 31.22 6.27 -18.86
CA ASN A 4 30.39 6.43 -17.65
C ASN A 4 31.18 6.44 -16.33
N ASN A 5 32.52 6.33 -16.36
CA ASN A 5 33.40 6.28 -15.20
C ASN A 5 34.70 7.11 -15.40
N SER A 6 34.66 8.14 -16.25
CA SER A 6 35.77 9.10 -16.33
C SER A 6 35.93 9.80 -14.96
N PRO A 7 37.13 9.80 -14.35
CA PRO A 7 37.35 10.29 -12.98
C PRO A 7 37.07 11.80 -12.77
N ASN A 8 36.73 12.53 -13.83
CA ASN A 8 36.54 13.99 -13.83
C ASN A 8 35.09 14.45 -14.07
N VAL A 9 34.11 13.53 -14.18
CA VAL A 9 32.70 13.93 -14.35
C VAL A 9 32.04 14.09 -12.99
N VAL A 10 31.67 15.32 -12.65
CA VAL A 10 30.95 15.60 -11.40
C VAL A 10 29.47 15.31 -11.61
N GLN A 11 28.91 14.34 -10.88
CA GLN A 11 27.49 14.05 -10.90
C GLN A 11 26.75 14.88 -9.86
N ILE A 12 25.68 15.56 -10.29
CA ILE A 12 24.86 16.45 -9.45
C ILE A 12 23.39 16.11 -9.67
N GLU A 13 22.60 16.07 -8.60
CA GLU A 13 21.14 16.04 -8.72
C GLU A 13 20.60 17.46 -8.94
N PRO A 14 19.85 17.72 -10.02
CA PRO A 14 19.22 19.02 -10.22
C PRO A 14 18.16 19.28 -9.15
N CYS A 15 17.98 20.55 -8.77
CA CYS A 15 16.82 20.93 -7.97
C CYS A 15 15.57 21.01 -8.84
N TYR A 16 14.41 20.75 -8.24
CA TYR A 16 13.15 20.77 -8.95
C TYR A 16 12.01 21.26 -8.08
N GLN A 17 11.02 21.84 -8.74
CA GLN A 17 9.76 22.22 -8.16
C GLN A 17 8.67 21.36 -8.76
N TRP A 18 7.69 20.96 -7.96
CA TRP A 18 6.55 20.21 -8.46
C TRP A 18 5.23 20.75 -7.95
N ALA A 19 4.20 20.55 -8.74
CA ALA A 19 2.81 20.76 -8.39
C ALA A 19 1.96 19.81 -9.24
N GLN A 20 0.64 19.85 -9.06
CA GLN A 20 -0.25 18.96 -9.79
C GLN A 20 -1.60 19.61 -9.99
N ASN A 21 -2.37 19.05 -10.92
CA ASN A 21 -3.82 19.20 -10.97
C ASN A 21 -4.46 17.82 -10.82
N MET A 22 -5.76 17.67 -11.13
CA MET A 22 -6.43 16.36 -11.02
C MET A 22 -5.91 15.30 -12.01
N THR A 23 -5.37 15.71 -13.16
CA THR A 23 -5.06 14.81 -14.28
C THR A 23 -3.56 14.65 -14.57
N HIS A 24 -2.79 15.70 -14.30
CA HIS A 24 -1.37 15.83 -14.59
C HIS A 24 -0.58 16.24 -13.36
N THR A 25 0.70 15.89 -13.36
CA THR A 25 1.72 16.39 -12.43
C THR A 25 2.70 17.24 -13.22
N PHE A 26 2.99 18.44 -12.74
CA PHE A 26 3.93 19.38 -13.34
C PHE A 26 5.22 19.39 -12.56
N ILE A 27 6.35 19.26 -13.23
CA ILE A 27 7.67 19.32 -12.62
C ILE A 27 8.53 20.28 -13.41
N ARG A 28 9.13 21.25 -12.72
CA ARG A 28 10.15 22.14 -13.27
C ARG A 28 11.49 21.77 -12.69
N PHE A 29 12.37 21.22 -13.51
CA PHE A 29 13.76 21.02 -13.16
C PHE A 29 14.55 22.29 -13.45
N LYS A 30 15.47 22.60 -12.55
CA LYS A 30 16.47 23.65 -12.72
C LYS A 30 17.84 23.01 -12.60
N PHE A 31 18.67 23.19 -13.62
CA PHE A 31 20.01 22.61 -13.69
C PHE A 31 20.97 23.40 -12.78
N SER A 32 20.76 23.27 -11.46
CA SER A 32 21.57 23.83 -10.39
C SER A 32 21.46 22.94 -9.15
N ARG A 33 22.42 23.07 -8.23
CA ARG A 33 22.40 22.31 -6.96
C ARG A 33 21.40 22.86 -5.93
N ARG A 34 21.10 24.15 -6.01
CA ARG A 34 20.19 24.87 -5.11
C ARG A 34 19.18 25.66 -5.94
N MET A 35 17.98 25.82 -5.40
CA MET A 35 16.91 26.57 -6.06
C MET A 35 17.24 28.06 -6.19
N ASP A 36 17.93 28.63 -5.19
CA ASP A 36 18.28 30.06 -5.15
C ASP A 36 19.46 30.42 -6.07
N SER A 37 20.27 29.44 -6.47
CA SER A 37 21.38 29.65 -7.40
C SER A 37 20.88 29.78 -8.83
N PRO A 38 21.50 30.57 -9.71
CA PRO A 38 21.13 30.61 -11.13
C PRO A 38 21.26 29.22 -11.76
N GLY A 39 20.42 28.94 -12.76
CA GLY A 39 20.51 27.70 -13.54
C GLY A 39 21.64 27.76 -14.55
N ILE A 40 22.28 26.63 -14.83
CA ILE A 40 23.31 26.56 -15.88
C ILE A 40 22.63 26.66 -17.24
N MET A 41 23.06 27.62 -18.08
CA MET A 41 22.40 27.90 -19.36
C MET A 41 22.79 26.92 -20.47
N GLU A 42 24.04 26.47 -20.49
CA GLU A 42 24.57 25.60 -21.53
C GLU A 42 24.36 24.14 -21.16
N ILE A 43 23.13 23.67 -21.43
CA ILE A 43 22.75 22.28 -21.20
C ILE A 43 22.76 21.52 -22.52
N ASN A 44 23.54 20.45 -22.54
CA ASN A 44 23.78 19.61 -23.69
C ASN A 44 23.26 18.20 -23.42
N ARG A 45 22.81 17.50 -24.47
CA ARG A 45 22.41 16.08 -24.41
C ARG A 45 21.38 15.77 -23.32
N VAL A 46 20.29 16.54 -23.32
CA VAL A 46 19.15 16.28 -22.44
C VAL A 46 18.45 15.00 -22.92
N ASN A 47 18.36 14.03 -22.02
CA ASN A 47 17.65 12.79 -22.21
C ASN A 47 16.61 12.66 -21.10
N VAL A 48 15.33 12.62 -21.50
CA VAL A 48 14.20 12.42 -20.60
C VAL A 48 13.50 11.15 -21.03
N THR A 49 13.36 10.21 -20.11
CA THR A 49 12.65 8.95 -20.36
C THR A 49 11.54 8.79 -19.32
N PHE A 50 10.33 8.52 -19.80
CA PHE A 50 9.18 8.20 -18.97
C PHE A 50 8.90 6.71 -19.03
N THR A 51 8.85 6.06 -17.87
CA THR A 51 8.44 4.68 -17.70
C THR A 51 7.35 4.59 -16.64
N MET A 52 6.73 3.42 -16.52
CA MET A 52 5.69 3.16 -15.52
C MET A 52 6.34 2.33 -14.41
N PRO A 53 6.59 2.83 -13.17
CA PRO A 53 6.25 4.12 -12.54
C PRO A 53 7.45 5.08 -12.35
N GLU A 54 8.37 5.21 -13.31
CA GLU A 54 9.60 5.98 -13.08
C GLU A 54 9.77 7.07 -14.13
N LEU A 55 10.39 8.18 -13.75
CA LEU A 55 10.92 9.16 -14.69
C LEU A 55 12.43 9.26 -14.51
N PHE A 56 13.09 9.45 -15.63
CA PHE A 56 14.53 9.53 -15.73
C PHE A 56 14.89 10.82 -16.45
N LEU A 57 15.78 11.61 -15.85
CA LEU A 57 16.37 12.80 -16.45
C LEU A 57 17.89 12.69 -16.35
N GLU A 58 18.53 12.82 -17.50
CA GLU A 58 19.97 12.92 -17.64
C GLU A 58 20.31 14.10 -18.55
N ALA A 59 21.25 14.93 -18.13
CA ALA A 59 21.75 16.03 -18.95
C ALA A 59 23.23 16.28 -18.65
N TYR A 60 23.93 16.90 -19.58
CA TYR A 60 25.34 17.21 -19.46
C TYR A 60 25.55 18.71 -19.61
N SER A 61 26.49 19.26 -18.87
CA SER A 61 26.97 20.64 -19.01
C SER A 61 28.48 20.64 -19.01
N PHE A 62 29.08 21.66 -19.62
CA PHE A 62 30.52 21.87 -19.59
C PHE A 62 30.80 23.22 -18.94
N GLU A 63 31.47 23.22 -17.78
CA GLU A 63 31.96 24.44 -17.15
C GLU A 63 33.47 24.50 -17.37
N GLY A 64 33.88 25.16 -18.46
CA GLY A 64 35.25 25.05 -18.98
C GLY A 64 35.57 23.60 -19.37
N ASP A 65 36.65 23.05 -18.80
CA ASP A 65 37.10 21.68 -19.06
C ASP A 65 36.43 20.63 -18.16
N TYR A 66 35.54 21.04 -17.25
CA TYR A 66 34.89 20.15 -16.28
C TYR A 66 33.49 19.74 -16.74
N PRO A 67 33.28 18.48 -17.15
CA PRO A 67 31.95 17.98 -17.47
C PRO A 67 31.14 17.75 -16.19
N ILE A 68 29.96 18.36 -16.12
CA ILE A 68 28.96 18.16 -15.07
C ILE A 68 27.84 17.31 -15.64
N LYS A 69 27.52 16.22 -14.93
CA LYS A 69 26.39 15.35 -15.26
C LYS A 69 25.24 15.62 -14.30
N PHE A 70 24.13 16.12 -14.83
CA PHE A 70 22.87 16.18 -14.10
C PHE A 70 22.14 14.85 -14.25
N TYR A 71 21.81 14.24 -13.11
CA TYR A 71 21.16 12.95 -13.09
C TYR A 71 20.11 12.91 -11.99
N ILE A 72 18.89 12.52 -12.35
CA ILE A 72 17.85 12.21 -11.37
C ILE A 72 16.93 11.11 -11.86
N LYS A 73 16.57 10.22 -10.94
CA LYS A 73 15.60 9.16 -11.14
C LYS A 73 14.51 9.30 -10.07
N ILE A 74 13.28 9.56 -10.47
CA ILE A 74 12.15 9.68 -9.55
C ILE A 74 11.21 8.51 -9.79
N LYS A 75 10.98 7.70 -8.75
CA LYS A 75 9.92 6.71 -8.73
C LYS A 75 8.65 7.38 -8.25
N THR A 76 7.62 7.46 -9.09
CA THR A 76 6.44 8.27 -8.82
C THR A 76 5.47 7.61 -7.84
N TYR A 77 4.66 8.43 -7.15
CA TYR A 77 3.68 7.99 -6.15
C TYR A 77 2.69 6.96 -6.68
N LYS A 78 2.21 7.18 -7.91
CA LYS A 78 1.38 6.24 -8.67
C LYS A 78 1.93 6.13 -10.08
N PHE A 79 1.31 5.27 -10.87
CA PHE A 79 1.71 5.07 -12.24
C PHE A 79 1.52 6.32 -13.09
N LEU A 80 2.36 6.43 -14.12
CA LEU A 80 2.25 7.43 -15.17
C LEU A 80 1.76 6.75 -16.46
N ASN A 81 1.19 7.53 -17.37
CA ASN A 81 1.01 7.12 -18.75
C ASN A 81 2.13 7.74 -19.61
N PRO A 82 3.20 6.99 -19.96
CA PRO A 82 4.34 7.55 -20.69
C PRO A 82 3.99 8.21 -22.02
N GLN A 83 2.94 7.73 -22.70
CA GLN A 83 2.51 8.26 -23.99
C GLN A 83 1.86 9.66 -23.88
N GLY A 84 1.35 10.01 -22.70
CA GLY A 84 0.79 11.32 -22.41
C GLY A 84 1.76 12.28 -21.73
N CYS A 85 2.98 11.84 -21.40
CA CYS A 85 3.98 12.68 -20.77
C CYS A 85 4.73 13.52 -21.80
N ARG A 86 5.02 14.77 -21.46
CA ARG A 86 5.72 15.73 -22.33
C ARG A 86 6.78 16.46 -21.51
N TRP A 87 7.82 16.92 -22.20
CA TRP A 87 8.81 17.82 -21.61
C TRP A 87 9.24 18.88 -22.61
N SER A 88 9.70 20.01 -22.11
CA SER A 88 10.22 21.12 -22.89
C SER A 88 11.33 21.83 -22.13
N LEU A 89 12.42 22.14 -22.82
CA LEU A 89 13.45 23.03 -22.28
C LEU A 89 12.95 24.46 -22.27
N ILE A 90 13.15 25.13 -21.14
CA ILE A 90 12.87 26.54 -20.94
C ILE A 90 14.22 27.26 -20.85
N GLY A 91 14.23 28.54 -21.23
CA GLY A 91 15.42 29.38 -21.06
C GLY A 91 15.94 29.38 -19.61
N GLN A 92 17.18 29.84 -19.43
CA GLN A 92 17.83 29.96 -18.12
C GLN A 92 18.09 28.62 -17.39
N GLY A 93 18.33 27.54 -18.14
CA GLY A 93 18.71 26.26 -17.54
C GLY A 93 17.56 25.58 -16.80
N GLN A 94 16.34 25.67 -17.36
CA GLN A 94 15.15 25.05 -16.80
C GLN A 94 14.55 24.04 -17.77
N LEU A 95 13.86 23.06 -17.23
CA LEU A 95 13.13 22.05 -18.01
C LEU A 95 11.79 21.79 -17.35
N ASP A 96 10.72 22.01 -18.09
CA ASP A 96 9.37 21.68 -17.64
C ASP A 96 8.96 20.31 -18.15
N MET A 97 8.35 19.54 -17.26
CA MET A 97 7.72 18.26 -17.55
C MET A 97 6.24 18.32 -17.16
N GLU A 98 5.42 17.80 -18.05
CA GLU A 98 4.00 17.55 -17.82
C GLU A 98 3.79 16.04 -17.86
N LEU A 99 3.42 15.47 -16.72
CA LEU A 99 3.26 14.03 -16.55
C LEU A 99 1.78 13.68 -16.48
N LEU A 100 1.30 12.83 -17.39
CA LEU A 100 -0.07 12.33 -17.33
C LEU A 100 -0.19 11.20 -16.29
N LYS A 101 -1.08 11.38 -15.31
CA LYS A 101 -1.29 10.41 -14.23
C LYS A 101 -2.04 9.17 -14.73
N SER A 102 -1.80 8.03 -14.09
CA SER A 102 -2.55 6.80 -14.31
C SER A 102 -2.76 6.04 -12.98
N PRO A 103 -4.01 5.76 -12.56
CA PRO A 103 -5.27 6.25 -13.13
C PRO A 103 -5.46 7.76 -12.92
N SER A 104 -6.29 8.36 -13.77
CA SER A 104 -6.64 9.79 -13.76
C SER A 104 -8.16 9.93 -13.94
N PRO A 105 -8.85 10.85 -13.25
CA PRO A 105 -8.33 11.88 -12.34
C PRO A 105 -7.99 11.32 -10.94
N TYR A 106 -6.86 11.75 -10.36
CA TYR A 106 -6.43 11.35 -9.01
C TYR A 106 -5.42 12.36 -8.41
N VAL A 107 -5.53 12.64 -7.12
CA VAL A 107 -4.61 13.54 -6.40
C VAL A 107 -3.50 12.73 -5.72
N TRP A 108 -2.26 13.15 -5.91
CA TRP A 108 -1.10 12.50 -5.30
C TRP A 108 -0.77 13.17 -3.96
N ARG A 109 -0.52 12.38 -2.92
CA ARG A 109 -0.09 12.93 -1.62
C ARG A 109 1.37 13.39 -1.64
N ASN A 110 2.22 12.70 -2.42
CA ASN A 110 3.62 13.05 -2.65
C ASN A 110 3.95 12.86 -4.14
N LEU A 111 5.08 13.40 -4.60
CA LEU A 111 5.62 13.08 -5.93
C LEU A 111 6.23 11.68 -5.95
N HIS A 112 6.98 11.34 -4.90
CA HIS A 112 7.71 10.09 -4.78
C HIS A 112 6.81 8.95 -4.29
N ALA A 113 7.16 7.72 -4.66
CA ALA A 113 6.52 6.49 -4.19
C ALA A 113 6.50 6.37 -2.66
N ASP A 114 7.61 6.77 -2.04
CA ASP A 114 7.74 6.82 -0.59
C ASP A 114 7.18 8.15 -0.04
N VAL A 115 6.31 8.06 0.94
CA VAL A 115 5.62 9.20 1.56
C VAL A 115 6.56 9.95 2.50
N ASP A 116 7.50 9.23 3.13
CA ASP A 116 8.43 9.81 4.10
C ASP A 116 9.68 10.39 3.41
N TYR A 117 9.91 10.01 2.15
CA TYR A 117 11.01 10.53 1.35
C TYR A 117 10.73 11.97 0.88
N LYS A 118 11.48 12.91 1.47
CA LYS A 118 11.45 14.34 1.14
C LYS A 118 12.87 14.84 0.86
N PRO A 119 13.34 14.75 -0.38
CA PRO A 119 14.70 15.16 -0.69
C PRO A 119 14.83 16.68 -0.64
N SER A 120 15.99 17.18 -0.22
CA SER A 120 16.22 18.62 0.00
C SER A 120 16.25 19.45 -1.28
N ASN A 121 16.40 18.79 -2.43
CA ASN A 121 16.37 19.40 -3.77
C ASN A 121 14.95 19.49 -4.35
N MET A 122 13.91 19.10 -3.60
CA MET A 122 12.50 19.17 -3.99
C MET A 122 11.78 20.34 -3.31
N ASN A 123 11.12 21.16 -4.12
CA ASN A 123 10.31 22.30 -3.67
C ASN A 123 8.89 22.25 -4.23
N VAL A 124 7.98 23.00 -3.63
CA VAL A 124 6.61 23.19 -4.16
C VAL A 124 6.62 24.28 -5.22
N TRP A 125 6.02 24.01 -6.37
CA TRP A 125 5.79 25.03 -7.40
C TRP A 125 4.53 25.83 -7.08
N TRP A 126 4.71 26.90 -6.30
CA TRP A 126 3.61 27.68 -5.73
C TRP A 126 2.66 28.29 -6.76
N GLU A 127 3.15 28.77 -7.90
CA GLU A 127 2.31 29.36 -8.95
C GLU A 127 1.26 28.37 -9.48
N ILE A 128 1.70 27.17 -9.84
CA ILE A 128 0.81 26.10 -10.32
C ILE A 128 -0.05 25.57 -9.17
N TYR A 129 0.50 25.48 -7.95
CA TYR A 129 -0.26 25.11 -6.77
C TYR A 129 -1.46 26.04 -6.54
N TYR A 130 -1.24 27.36 -6.53
CA TYR A 130 -2.31 28.34 -6.33
C TYR A 130 -3.31 28.32 -7.48
N LYS A 131 -2.85 28.11 -8.72
CA LYS A 131 -3.73 28.00 -9.89
C LYS A 131 -4.74 26.85 -9.78
N TYR A 132 -4.36 25.74 -9.15
CA TYR A 132 -5.21 24.53 -9.05
C TYR A 132 -5.69 24.22 -7.63
N LYS A 133 -5.48 25.14 -6.68
CA LYS A 133 -5.75 24.93 -5.25
C LYS A 133 -7.16 24.42 -4.98
N GLU A 134 -8.19 25.07 -5.50
CA GLU A 134 -9.60 24.69 -5.25
C GLU A 134 -9.92 23.27 -5.76
N ASN A 135 -9.43 22.92 -6.95
CA ASN A 135 -9.64 21.59 -7.53
C ASN A 135 -8.92 20.51 -6.72
N MET A 136 -7.71 20.82 -6.21
CA MET A 136 -6.95 19.91 -5.37
C MET A 136 -7.60 19.71 -4.00
N GLU A 137 -8.08 20.78 -3.34
CA GLU A 137 -8.75 20.68 -2.04
C GLU A 137 -9.99 19.78 -2.13
N ARG A 138 -10.80 19.92 -3.19
CA ARG A 138 -11.92 19.01 -3.45
C ARG A 138 -11.46 17.57 -3.66
N GLY A 139 -10.38 17.37 -4.42
CA GLY A 139 -9.80 16.05 -4.65
C GLY A 139 -9.26 15.39 -3.38
N PHE A 140 -8.60 16.15 -2.50
CA PHE A 140 -8.14 15.66 -1.20
C PHE A 140 -9.30 15.30 -0.27
N ALA A 141 -10.36 16.12 -0.21
CA ALA A 141 -11.53 15.82 0.59
C ALA A 141 -12.24 14.52 0.14
N LEU A 142 -12.35 14.30 -1.18
CA LEU A 142 -12.88 13.06 -1.73
C LEU A 142 -12.01 11.85 -1.37
N LEU A 143 -10.68 12.00 -1.48
CA LEU A 143 -9.73 10.96 -1.15
C LEU A 143 -9.82 10.55 0.33
N GLU A 144 -9.89 11.52 1.24
CA GLU A 144 -10.08 11.27 2.68
C GLU A 144 -11.40 10.56 2.96
N ALA A 145 -12.51 10.98 2.33
CA ALA A 145 -13.79 10.30 2.48
C ALA A 145 -13.72 8.84 2.00
N THR A 146 -13.02 8.57 0.89
CA THR A 146 -12.85 7.20 0.39
C THR A 146 -11.97 6.33 1.27
N ASP A 147 -10.90 6.90 1.84
CA ASP A 147 -10.01 6.20 2.78
C ASP A 147 -10.77 5.87 4.07
N MET A 148 -11.55 6.81 4.61
CA MET A 148 -12.41 6.58 5.78
C MET A 148 -13.43 5.45 5.55
N GLN A 149 -14.12 5.45 4.40
CA GLN A 149 -15.07 4.38 4.06
C GLN A 149 -14.40 3.01 3.93
N ARG A 150 -13.15 2.97 3.44
CA ARG A 150 -12.39 1.74 3.32
C ARG A 150 -12.02 1.19 4.70
N ASP A 151 -11.58 2.07 5.60
CA ASP A 151 -11.22 1.70 6.97
C ASP A 151 -12.45 1.21 7.75
N GLU A 152 -13.60 1.88 7.61
CA GLU A 152 -14.87 1.43 8.19
C GLU A 152 -15.29 0.05 7.68
N LYS A 153 -15.18 -0.19 6.37
CA LYS A 153 -15.47 -1.50 5.77
C LYS A 153 -14.52 -2.58 6.28
N GLN A 154 -13.25 -2.27 6.47
CA GLN A 154 -12.29 -3.21 7.05
C GLN A 154 -12.60 -3.53 8.51
N LYS A 155 -12.92 -2.51 9.32
CA LYS A 155 -13.34 -2.71 10.72
C LYS A 155 -14.59 -3.59 10.81
N LYS A 156 -15.62 -3.31 10.02
CA LYS A 156 -16.84 -4.14 9.98
C LYS A 156 -16.57 -5.59 9.57
N LYS A 157 -15.62 -5.83 8.65
CA LYS A 157 -15.23 -7.19 8.27
C LYS A 157 -14.57 -7.92 9.44
N LEU A 158 -13.62 -7.27 10.11
CA LEU A 158 -12.95 -7.84 11.29
C LEU A 158 -13.95 -8.14 12.41
N GLU A 159 -14.87 -7.20 12.71
CA GLU A 159 -15.93 -7.40 13.71
C GLU A 159 -16.84 -8.59 13.36
N ASN A 160 -17.22 -8.74 12.09
CA ASN A 160 -18.02 -9.88 11.64
C ASN A 160 -17.27 -11.21 11.76
N GLU A 161 -15.98 -11.23 11.43
CA GLU A 161 -15.11 -12.41 11.60
C GLU A 161 -14.99 -12.79 13.08
N ASP A 162 -14.80 -11.82 13.97
CA ASP A 162 -14.74 -12.04 15.42
C ASP A 162 -16.07 -12.57 15.97
N GLN A 163 -17.21 -12.03 15.52
CA GLN A 163 -18.53 -12.53 15.91
C GLN A 163 -18.75 -13.97 15.44
N GLN A 164 -18.34 -14.32 14.23
CA GLN A 164 -18.43 -15.70 13.74
C GLN A 164 -17.55 -16.66 14.55
N ILE A 165 -16.34 -16.23 14.92
CA ILE A 165 -15.45 -17.01 15.78
C ILE A 165 -16.08 -17.24 17.16
N GLN A 166 -16.67 -16.20 17.77
CA GLN A 166 -17.36 -16.32 19.06
C GLN A 166 -18.59 -17.23 18.97
N ASN A 167 -19.41 -17.07 17.93
CA ASN A 167 -20.57 -17.94 17.71
C ASN A 167 -20.15 -19.40 17.54
N LYS A 168 -19.07 -19.67 16.80
CA LYS A 168 -18.51 -21.02 16.64
C LYS A 168 -17.99 -21.60 17.96
N LYS A 169 -17.35 -20.80 18.81
CA LYS A 169 -16.92 -21.20 20.16
C LYS A 169 -18.12 -21.54 21.05
N ASN A 170 -19.15 -20.68 21.04
CA ASN A 170 -20.39 -20.90 21.79
C ASN A 170 -21.10 -22.18 21.34
N LEU A 171 -21.19 -22.45 20.03
CA LEU A 171 -21.79 -23.67 19.49
C LEU A 171 -21.04 -24.93 19.95
N LYS A 172 -19.70 -24.89 19.94
CA LYS A 172 -18.87 -26.00 20.43
C LYS A 172 -19.09 -26.26 21.92
N ASN A 173 -19.18 -25.20 22.72
CA ASN A 173 -19.44 -25.32 24.16
C ASN A 173 -20.84 -25.89 24.42
N LEU A 174 -21.85 -25.42 23.68
CA LEU A 174 -23.22 -25.92 23.79
C LEU A 174 -23.33 -27.40 23.40
N ASN A 175 -22.69 -27.80 22.30
CA ASN A 175 -22.64 -29.21 21.88
C ASN A 175 -21.95 -30.08 22.94
N LYS A 176 -20.87 -29.59 23.56
CA LYS A 176 -20.19 -30.31 24.64
C LYS A 176 -21.09 -30.50 25.86
N GLN A 177 -21.88 -29.49 26.24
CA GLN A 177 -22.86 -29.61 27.33
C GLN A 177 -23.97 -30.61 26.98
N TYR A 178 -24.46 -30.59 25.74
CA TYR A 178 -25.49 -31.53 25.28
C TYR A 178 -25.01 -32.98 25.34
N GLU A 179 -23.78 -33.27 24.87
CA GLU A 179 -23.19 -34.60 24.96
C GLU A 179 -23.03 -35.07 26.41
N GLN A 180 -22.59 -34.19 27.32
CA GLN A 180 -22.51 -34.49 28.75
C GLN A 180 -23.87 -34.84 29.35
N MET A 181 -24.91 -34.06 29.01
CA MET A 181 -26.27 -34.31 29.47
C MET A 181 -26.84 -35.61 28.91
N LYS A 182 -26.57 -35.91 27.63
CA LYS A 182 -26.99 -37.16 26.99
C LYS A 182 -26.36 -38.38 27.68
N MET A 183 -25.04 -38.33 27.93
CA MET A 183 -24.35 -39.37 28.69
C MET A 183 -24.95 -39.58 30.08
N PHE A 184 -25.28 -38.50 30.79
CA PHE A 184 -25.91 -38.58 32.11
C PHE A 184 -27.29 -39.24 32.06
N VAL A 185 -28.13 -38.88 31.08
CA VAL A 185 -29.46 -39.49 30.89
C VAL A 185 -29.34 -40.98 30.56
N ASP A 186 -28.41 -41.34 29.67
CA ASP A 186 -28.17 -42.74 29.31
C ASP A 186 -27.70 -43.56 30.52
N GLN A 187 -26.82 -43.01 31.36
CA GLN A 187 -26.41 -43.64 32.64
C GLN A 187 -27.60 -43.86 33.59
N GLN A 188 -28.48 -42.87 33.75
CA GLN A 188 -29.67 -43.03 34.58
C GLN A 188 -30.63 -44.09 34.02
N ARG A 189 -30.72 -44.20 32.69
CA ARG A 189 -31.55 -45.22 32.03
C ARG A 189 -31.01 -46.62 32.27
N ILE A 190 -29.70 -46.82 32.15
CA ILE A 190 -29.02 -48.09 32.46
C ILE A 190 -29.26 -48.44 33.92
N PHE A 191 -29.00 -47.50 34.84
CA PHE A 191 -29.20 -47.72 36.27
C PHE A 191 -30.65 -48.10 36.62
N LYS A 192 -31.63 -47.45 35.99
CA LYS A 192 -33.05 -47.80 36.17
C LYS A 192 -33.36 -49.20 35.65
N TYR A 193 -32.85 -49.56 34.47
CA TYR A 193 -33.02 -50.90 33.91
C TYR A 193 -32.43 -51.98 34.83
N ASP A 194 -31.24 -51.76 35.37
CA ASP A 194 -30.60 -52.68 36.33
C ASP A 194 -31.43 -52.82 37.61
N LEU A 195 -32.02 -51.72 38.09
CA LEU A 195 -32.88 -51.72 39.27
C LEU A 195 -34.19 -52.49 39.01
N ASP A 196 -34.84 -52.22 37.88
CA ASP A 196 -36.08 -52.90 37.47
C ASP A 196 -35.84 -54.40 37.23
N TYR A 197 -34.70 -54.76 36.63
CA TYR A 197 -34.28 -56.16 36.44
C TYR A 197 -34.08 -56.88 37.78
N LYS A 198 -33.37 -56.27 38.72
CA LYS A 198 -33.19 -56.83 40.08
C LYS A 198 -34.52 -56.98 40.83
N ASN A 199 -35.45 -56.04 40.65
CA ASN A 199 -36.77 -56.09 41.28
C ASN A 199 -37.68 -57.16 40.66
N GLN A 200 -37.62 -57.40 39.34
CA GLN A 200 -38.45 -58.41 38.67
C GLN A 200 -37.95 -59.84 38.87
N TYR A 201 -36.64 -60.06 38.85
CA TYR A 201 -36.07 -61.41 38.85
C TYR A 201 -35.46 -61.83 40.19
N GLY A 202 -35.37 -60.92 41.17
CA GLY A 202 -34.61 -61.17 42.41
C GLY A 202 -33.11 -61.32 42.13
N ASN A 203 -32.29 -61.38 43.18
CA ASN A 203 -30.85 -61.69 43.07
C ASN A 203 -30.67 -63.13 42.57
N VAL A 204 -30.89 -63.40 41.29
CA VAL A 204 -30.49 -64.64 40.64
C VAL A 204 -29.09 -64.38 40.09
N ASP A 205 -28.11 -64.93 40.78
CA ASP A 205 -26.71 -64.84 40.39
C ASP A 205 -26.51 -65.59 39.07
N ILE A 206 -26.17 -64.87 38.01
CA ILE A 206 -26.08 -65.40 36.65
C ILE A 206 -24.91 -66.42 36.50
N PHE A 207 -24.05 -66.54 37.51
CA PHE A 207 -22.91 -67.45 37.54
C PHE A 207 -23.10 -68.74 38.37
N GLU A 208 -24.30 -69.03 38.89
CA GLU A 208 -24.59 -70.33 39.52
C GLU A 208 -24.90 -71.47 38.52
N TRP A 209 -24.30 -71.47 37.32
CA TRP A 209 -24.36 -72.60 36.38
C TRP A 209 -23.23 -73.63 36.65
N GLY A 210 -23.06 -73.99 37.92
CA GLY A 210 -22.00 -74.89 38.38
C GLY A 210 -22.51 -76.12 39.11
N PHE A 211 -23.62 -76.73 38.70
CA PHE A 211 -24.08 -78.01 39.26
C PHE A 211 -24.89 -78.81 38.25
N TRP A 212 -24.25 -79.45 37.28
CA TRP A 212 -24.84 -80.61 36.60
C TRP A 212 -23.77 -81.60 36.14
N VAL A 213 -23.87 -82.79 36.76
CA VAL A 213 -23.67 -84.15 36.20
C VAL A 213 -22.31 -84.84 36.47
N ASP A 214 -22.45 -85.85 37.34
CA ASP A 214 -21.80 -87.18 37.49
C ASP A 214 -20.28 -87.33 37.67
#